data_AF-A0A376GWB7-F1
#
_entry.id   AF-A0A376GWB7-F1
#
_cell.length_a   1.000
_cell.length_b   1.000
_cell.length_c   1.000
_cell.angle_alpha   90.00
_cell.angle_beta   90.00
_cell.angle_gamma   90.00
#
_symmetry.space_group_name_H-M   'P 1'
#
loop_
_entity.id
_entity.type
_entity.pdbx_description
1 polymer ?
#
loop_
_entity_poly.entity_id
_entity_poly.type
_entity_poly.pdbx_seq_one_letter_code
_entity_poly.pdbx_strand_id
1 'polypeptide(L)'
;MKKRSLLIGLSLLTGVASSLILRKEKQKTEPRQQFVGKWQFTSKMKDTVSIEITEEHSLIIDGKHSPTVIVELTPSRLVLLDTLGYHLIIEQKDQRFTLYDEAEDWQYPLTKIE
;
A
#
# COMPACT_ATOMS: atom_id res chain seq x y z
N MET A 1 19.60 -77.84 -18.42
CA MET A 1 18.40 -77.38 -17.69
C MET A 1 18.41 -75.85 -17.60
N LYS A 2 17.29 -75.24 -18.00
CA LYS A 2 16.79 -73.83 -17.89
C LYS A 2 17.76 -72.64 -17.71
N LYS A 3 17.86 -71.84 -18.78
CA LYS A 3 18.24 -70.41 -18.79
C LYS A 3 17.04 -69.56 -18.34
N ARG A 4 17.24 -68.50 -17.56
CA ARG A 4 16.22 -67.48 -17.28
C ARG A 4 16.75 -66.10 -17.65
N SER A 5 16.22 -65.58 -18.75
CA SER A 5 16.30 -64.19 -19.16
C SER A 5 15.11 -63.46 -18.53
N LEU A 6 15.34 -62.26 -18.01
CA LEU A 6 14.28 -61.26 -17.91
C LEU A 6 14.92 -59.86 -17.99
N LEU A 7 14.97 -59.34 -19.21
CA LEU A 7 15.14 -57.91 -19.50
C LEU A 7 13.78 -57.25 -19.25
N ILE A 8 13.69 -56.36 -18.26
CA ILE A 8 12.56 -55.45 -18.13
C ILE A 8 13.08 -54.07 -18.53
N GLY A 9 12.70 -53.66 -19.73
CA GLY A 9 12.96 -52.32 -20.26
C GLY A 9 12.12 -51.29 -19.51
N LEU A 10 12.78 -50.29 -18.95
CA LEU A 10 12.14 -49.09 -18.40
C LEU A 10 12.19 -48.02 -19.49
N SER A 11 11.06 -47.81 -20.15
CA SER A 11 10.86 -46.75 -21.14
C SER A 11 10.95 -45.37 -20.46
N LEU A 12 11.93 -44.54 -20.84
CA LEU A 12 11.91 -43.11 -20.54
C LEU A 12 10.89 -42.44 -21.47
N LEU A 13 9.66 -42.25 -21.00
CA LEU A 13 8.71 -41.38 -21.68
C LEU A 13 9.01 -39.92 -21.31
N THR A 14 9.29 -39.15 -22.36
CA THR A 14 9.49 -37.71 -22.46
C THR A 14 8.33 -36.89 -21.90
N GLY A 15 8.65 -35.78 -21.21
CA GLY A 15 7.67 -34.77 -20.83
C GLY A 15 8.32 -33.39 -20.64
N VAL A 16 8.62 -32.71 -21.73
CA VAL A 16 8.88 -31.26 -21.72
C VAL A 16 7.53 -30.56 -21.56
N ALA A 17 7.23 -30.10 -20.35
CA ALA A 17 6.17 -29.11 -20.14
C ALA A 17 6.83 -27.74 -19.98
N SER A 18 6.86 -26.99 -21.08
CA SER A 18 7.16 -25.56 -21.10
C SER A 18 6.14 -24.82 -20.25
N SER A 19 6.56 -24.40 -19.06
CA SER A 19 5.92 -23.28 -18.39
C SER A 19 6.99 -22.47 -17.69
N LEU A 20 7.61 -21.57 -18.47
CA LEU A 20 8.12 -20.33 -17.90
C LEU A 20 6.91 -19.63 -17.29
N ILE A 21 6.63 -19.95 -16.04
CA ILE A 21 5.75 -19.16 -15.19
C ILE A 21 6.53 -17.86 -15.03
N LEU A 22 6.21 -16.89 -15.90
CA LEU A 22 6.44 -15.49 -15.64
C LEU A 22 5.66 -15.20 -14.36
N ARG A 23 6.33 -15.42 -13.23
CA ARG A 23 5.94 -14.85 -11.95
C ARG A 23 6.01 -13.35 -12.20
N LYS A 24 4.87 -12.76 -12.56
CA LYS A 24 4.63 -11.34 -12.36
C LYS A 24 4.96 -11.15 -10.88
N GLU A 25 6.16 -10.67 -10.60
CA GLU A 25 6.43 -10.02 -9.34
C GLU A 25 5.33 -8.96 -9.27
N LYS A 26 4.34 -9.21 -8.41
CA LYS A 26 3.55 -8.13 -7.88
C LYS A 26 4.60 -7.23 -7.29
N GLN A 27 4.94 -6.18 -8.04
CA GLN A 27 5.81 -5.11 -7.62
C GLN A 27 5.32 -4.80 -6.20
N LYS A 28 6.11 -5.19 -5.21
CA LYS A 28 5.84 -4.84 -3.83
C LYS A 28 5.96 -3.33 -3.86
N THR A 29 4.84 -2.64 -4.09
CA THR A 29 4.73 -1.25 -3.75
C THR A 29 5.07 -1.24 -2.28
N GLU A 30 6.24 -0.73 -1.95
CA GLU A 30 6.64 -0.55 -0.57
C GLU A 30 5.46 0.13 0.13
N PRO A 31 4.98 -0.37 1.28
CA PRO A 31 3.77 0.13 1.96
C PRO A 31 3.73 1.66 2.07
N ARG A 32 4.93 2.24 2.06
CA ARG A 32 5.27 3.65 2.10
C ARG A 32 4.77 4.47 0.91
N GLN A 33 4.77 3.93 -0.32
CA GLN A 33 4.63 4.77 -1.52
C GLN A 33 3.19 5.14 -1.87
N GLN A 34 2.19 4.37 -1.44
CA GLN A 34 0.81 4.62 -1.85
C GLN A 34 0.20 5.89 -1.26
N PHE A 35 0.69 6.33 -0.10
CA PHE A 35 0.23 7.54 0.59
C PHE A 35 0.92 8.80 0.09
N VAL A 36 2.10 8.66 -0.52
CA VAL A 36 2.91 9.77 -1.02
C VAL A 36 2.19 10.46 -2.17
N GLY A 37 2.23 11.79 -2.15
CA GLY A 37 1.64 12.66 -3.16
C GLY A 37 0.72 13.71 -2.56
N LYS A 38 0.01 14.40 -3.45
CA LYS A 38 -0.90 15.49 -3.09
C LYS A 38 -2.34 15.00 -3.08
N TRP A 39 -3.06 15.42 -2.06
CA TRP A 39 -4.45 15.06 -1.82
C TRP A 39 -5.26 16.30 -1.49
N GLN A 40 -6.57 16.20 -1.66
CA GLN A 40 -7.52 17.23 -1.23
C GLN A 40 -8.73 16.61 -0.55
N PHE A 41 -9.32 17.35 0.37
CA PHE A 41 -10.63 17.06 0.94
C PHE A 41 -11.41 18.34 1.20
N THR A 42 -12.71 18.19 1.46
CA THR A 42 -13.59 19.30 1.87
C THR A 42 -13.75 19.28 3.39
N SER A 43 -13.33 20.35 4.06
CA SER A 43 -13.45 20.50 5.51
C SER A 43 -14.91 20.63 5.96
N LYS A 44 -15.16 20.53 7.27
CA LYS A 44 -16.48 20.84 7.85
C LYS A 44 -16.99 22.24 7.51
N MET A 45 -16.08 23.20 7.28
CA MET A 45 -16.40 24.57 6.90
C MET A 45 -16.69 24.75 5.41
N LYS A 46 -16.66 23.65 4.63
CA LYS A 46 -16.80 23.61 3.16
C LYS A 46 -15.65 24.25 2.39
N ASP A 47 -14.52 24.43 3.04
CA ASP A 47 -13.29 24.86 2.39
C ASP A 47 -12.56 23.63 1.82
N THR A 48 -11.94 23.80 0.65
CA THR A 48 -11.05 22.77 0.10
C THR A 48 -9.70 22.88 0.78
N VAL A 49 -9.29 21.83 1.45
CA VAL A 49 -7.98 21.72 2.11
C VAL A 49 -7.11 20.79 1.28
N SER A 50 -5.88 21.22 1.01
CA SER A 50 -4.86 20.44 0.33
C SER A 50 -3.88 19.86 1.34
N ILE A 51 -3.54 18.59 1.20
CA ILE A 51 -2.48 17.95 1.98
C ILE A 51 -1.48 17.28 1.06
N GLU A 52 -0.21 17.29 1.45
CA GLU A 52 0.85 16.58 0.75
C GLU A 52 1.57 15.69 1.75
N ILE A 53 1.72 14.42 1.38
CA ILE A 53 2.53 13.44 2.10
C ILE A 53 3.81 13.27 1.30
N THR A 54 4.94 13.66 1.90
CA THR A 54 6.25 13.58 1.26
C THR A 54 6.78 12.14 1.26
N GLU A 55 7.88 11.89 0.55
CA GLU A 55 8.57 10.58 0.58
C GLU A 55 9.08 10.19 1.98
N GLU A 56 9.32 11.18 2.84
CA GLU A 56 9.69 11.01 4.25
C GLU A 56 8.45 10.89 5.17
N HIS A 57 7.24 10.87 4.59
CA HIS A 57 5.94 10.86 5.28
C HIS A 57 5.71 12.05 6.20
N SER A 58 6.38 13.18 5.93
CA SER A 58 6.01 14.44 6.54
C SER A 58 4.71 14.97 5.94
N LEU A 59 3.94 15.67 6.77
CA LEU A 59 2.65 16.24 6.39
C LEU A 59 2.81 17.72 6.07
N ILE A 60 2.32 18.12 4.91
CA ILE A 60 2.18 19.53 4.53
C ILE A 60 0.69 19.79 4.36
N ILE A 61 0.16 20.83 5.00
CA ILE A 61 -1.25 21.24 4.90
C ILE A 61 -1.27 22.63 4.29
N ASP A 62 -1.96 22.81 3.17
CA ASP A 62 -2.06 24.07 2.42
C ASP A 62 -0.69 24.76 2.20
N GLY A 63 0.30 23.95 1.82
CA GLY A 63 1.68 24.40 1.57
C GLY A 63 2.51 24.70 2.82
N LYS A 64 1.94 24.55 4.02
CA LYS A 64 2.64 24.72 5.29
C LYS A 64 3.03 23.38 5.89
N HIS A 65 4.30 23.23 6.22
CA HIS A 65 4.78 22.04 6.93
C HIS A 65 4.09 21.90 8.29
N SER A 66 3.46 20.76 8.52
CA SER A 66 2.84 20.36 9.77
C SER A 66 3.74 19.34 10.47
N PRO A 67 4.38 19.70 11.60
CA PRO A 67 5.25 18.76 12.30
C PRO A 67 4.42 17.58 12.83
N THR A 68 4.77 16.38 12.37
CA THR A 68 4.13 15.13 12.78
C THR A 68 5.15 14.03 13.00
N VAL A 69 4.77 13.00 13.76
CA VAL A 69 5.55 11.79 13.97
C VAL A 69 4.76 10.60 13.44
N ILE A 70 5.42 9.69 12.71
CA ILE A 70 4.79 8.45 12.25
C ILE A 70 4.63 7.51 13.44
N VAL A 71 3.39 7.14 13.76
CA VAL A 71 3.05 6.16 14.80
C VAL A 71 2.89 4.77 14.19
N GLU A 72 2.27 4.68 13.03
CA GLU A 72 2.02 3.41 12.33
C GLU A 72 2.14 3.62 10.82
N LEU A 73 2.78 2.67 10.14
CA LEU A 73 2.84 2.62 8.68
C LEU A 73 2.71 1.19 8.19
N THR A 74 1.56 0.89 7.58
CA THR A 74 1.21 -0.40 7.00
C THR A 74 0.75 -0.24 5.55
N PRO A 75 0.57 -1.34 4.78
CA PRO A 75 0.08 -1.26 3.40
C PRO A 75 -1.35 -0.74 3.23
N SER A 76 -2.07 -0.41 4.30
CA SER A 76 -3.43 0.13 4.22
C SER A 76 -3.66 1.30 5.16
N ARG A 77 -2.67 1.67 5.98
CA ARG A 77 -2.83 2.69 7.01
C ARG A 77 -1.54 3.46 7.28
N LEU A 78 -1.65 4.78 7.35
CA LEU A 78 -0.62 5.69 7.82
C LEU A 78 -1.21 6.48 9.01
N VAL A 79 -0.61 6.35 10.18
CA VAL A 79 -0.99 7.09 11.40
C VAL A 79 0.11 8.09 11.72
N LEU A 80 -0.27 9.35 11.77
CA LEU A 80 0.57 10.48 12.16
C LEU A 80 0.08 11.04 13.49
N LEU A 81 1.00 11.41 14.38
CA LEU A 81 0.73 12.15 15.60
C LEU A 81 1.18 13.58 15.41
N ASP A 82 0.29 14.54 15.63
CA ASP A 82 0.61 15.97 15.55
C ASP A 82 1.29 16.50 16.83
N THR A 83 1.66 17.78 16.83
CA THR A 83 2.28 18.43 17.98
C THR A 83 1.36 18.63 19.18
N LEU A 84 0.04 18.53 18.98
CA LEU A 84 -0.98 18.68 20.02
C LEU A 84 -1.34 17.34 20.67
N GLY A 85 -0.88 16.22 20.09
CA GLY A 85 -1.14 14.87 20.58
C GLY A 85 -2.34 14.19 19.93
N TYR A 86 -2.85 14.71 18.81
CA TYR A 86 -3.96 14.13 18.06
C TYR A 86 -3.46 13.26 16.90
N HIS A 87 -4.17 12.17 16.64
CA HIS A 87 -3.90 11.28 15.53
C HIS A 87 -4.58 11.75 14.24
N LEU A 88 -3.81 11.77 13.16
CA LEU A 88 -4.28 11.87 11.78
C LEU A 88 -4.07 10.52 11.11
N ILE A 89 -5.17 9.89 10.69
CA ILE A 89 -5.15 8.52 10.19
C ILE A 89 -5.57 8.51 8.72
N ILE A 90 -4.63 8.18 7.84
CA ILE A 90 -4.89 8.01 6.43
C ILE A 90 -5.05 6.52 6.15
N GLU A 91 -6.23 6.12 5.71
CA GLU A 91 -6.56 4.72 5.38
C GLU A 91 -6.83 4.55 3.90
N GLN A 92 -6.36 3.44 3.35
CA GLN A 92 -6.73 2.96 2.03
C GLN A 92 -7.63 1.74 2.17
N LYS A 93 -8.90 1.88 1.74
CA LYS A 93 -9.87 0.79 1.71
C LYS A 93 -10.60 0.77 0.37
N ASP A 94 -10.66 -0.39 -0.29
CA ASP A 94 -11.37 -0.57 -1.56
C ASP A 94 -10.99 0.48 -2.63
N GLN A 95 -9.69 0.81 -2.73
CA GLN A 95 -9.13 1.84 -3.62
C GLN A 95 -9.57 3.28 -3.32
N ARG A 96 -10.20 3.53 -2.17
CA ARG A 96 -10.53 4.86 -1.66
C ARG A 96 -9.60 5.21 -0.52
N PHE A 97 -9.20 6.48 -0.50
CA PHE A 97 -8.41 7.05 0.57
C PHE A 97 -9.29 7.93 1.45
N THR A 98 -9.07 7.86 2.75
CA THR A 98 -9.76 8.70 3.73
C THR A 98 -8.78 9.18 4.78
N LEU A 99 -8.98 10.41 5.25
CA LEU A 99 -8.30 10.98 6.40
C LEU A 99 -9.28 11.04 7.58
N TYR A 100 -9.00 10.35 8.68
CA TYR A 100 -9.66 10.58 9.95
C TYR A 100 -8.84 11.55 10.80
N ASP A 101 -9.50 12.59 11.30
CA ASP A 101 -8.95 13.58 12.22
C ASP A 101 -9.54 13.36 13.61
N GLU A 102 -8.71 12.93 14.56
CA GLU A 102 -9.11 12.66 15.94
C GLU A 102 -9.56 13.91 16.69
N ALA A 103 -8.98 15.08 16.40
CA ALA A 103 -9.35 16.33 17.07
C ALA A 103 -10.79 16.74 16.71
N GLU A 104 -11.22 16.41 15.49
CA GLU A 104 -12.55 16.73 15.00
C GLU A 104 -13.55 15.56 15.07
N ASP A 105 -13.07 14.36 15.43
CA ASP A 105 -13.80 13.10 15.33
C ASP A 105 -14.54 12.96 13.98
N TRP A 106 -13.79 13.13 12.89
CA TRP A 106 -14.39 13.16 11.55
C TRP A 106 -13.51 12.51 10.50
N GLN A 107 -14.18 11.89 9.50
CA GLN A 107 -13.53 11.24 8.38
C GLN A 107 -13.81 11.97 7.07
N TYR A 108 -12.73 12.35 6.40
CA TYR A 108 -12.69 13.09 5.16
C TYR A 108 -12.33 12.16 3.99
N PRO A 109 -13.17 12.08 2.94
CA PRO A 109 -12.78 11.44 1.69
C PRO A 109 -11.62 12.20 1.04
N LEU A 110 -10.53 11.52 0.75
CA LEU A 110 -9.38 12.11 0.06
C LEU A 110 -9.49 11.87 -1.44
N THR A 111 -9.20 12.92 -2.21
CA THR A 111 -9.05 12.86 -3.66
C THR A 111 -7.59 13.16 -4.01
N LYS A 112 -6.94 12.28 -4.78
CA LYS A 112 -5.58 12.52 -5.26
C LYS A 112 -5.60 13.57 -6.37
N ILE A 113 -4.72 14.57 -6.31
CA ILE A 113 -4.68 15.68 -7.27
C ILE A 113 -3.46 15.65 -8.20
N GLU A 114 -2.37 15.00 -7.78
CA GLU A 114 -1.15 14.71 -8.59
C GLU A 114 -0.46 13.44 -8.08
#